data_AF-A0A4E9ECB2-F1
#
_entry.id   AF-A0A4E9ECB2-F1
#
_cell.length_a   1.000
_cell.length_b   1.000
_cell.length_c   1.000
_cell.angle_alpha   90.00
_cell.angle_beta   90.00
_cell.angle_gamma   90.00
#
_symmetry.space_group_name_H-M   'P 1'
#
loop_
_entity.id
_entity.type
_entity.pdbx_description
1 polymer ?
#
loop_
_entity_poly.entity_id
_entity_poly.type
_entity_poly.pdbx_seq_one_letter_code
_entity_poly.pdbx_strand_id
1 'polypeptide(L)'
;MCGMEKTGTMHAWEQEGISGPDIQMIGKALGGGFIPLSGVLPRSKIFDAIAEGSGGAHPVACAAALEVQRIIRDERVLTNVQKMGTELERLLRDHIGPLESVGDIRGRGLFWAVEFFQDRQRKTPFPASIRLCHRILDKSLNLGLNI
;
A
#
# COMPACT_ATOMS: atom_id res chain seq x y z
N MET A 1 0.15 1.61 -5.00
CA MET A 1 0.66 1.18 -3.67
C MET A 1 -0.50 0.81 -2.77
N CYS A 2 -1.52 1.66 -2.69
CA CYS A 2 -2.67 1.49 -1.78
C CYS A 2 -3.98 0.98 -2.42
N GLY A 3 -4.02 0.78 -3.74
CA GLY A 3 -5.15 0.13 -4.41
C GLY A 3 -5.06 -1.40 -4.34
N MET A 4 -6.14 -2.07 -4.71
CA MET A 4 -6.28 -3.53 -4.72
C MET A 4 -6.13 -4.06 -3.30
N GLU A 5 -7.03 -3.61 -2.43
CA GLU A 5 -7.29 -4.17 -1.10
C GLU A 5 -6.25 -3.87 -0.02
N LYS A 6 -5.04 -3.42 -0.40
CA LYS A 6 -3.90 -3.26 0.51
C LYS A 6 -4.22 -2.45 1.79
N THR A 7 -5.08 -1.44 1.70
CA THR A 7 -5.48 -0.60 2.84
C THR A 7 -6.76 -1.05 3.55
N GLY A 8 -7.29 -2.23 3.24
CA GLY A 8 -8.52 -2.77 3.85
C GLY A 8 -9.81 -2.44 3.09
N THR A 9 -9.72 -1.85 1.90
CA THR A 9 -10.82 -1.67 0.92
C THR A 9 -10.27 -1.80 -0.50
N MET A 10 -11.11 -2.07 -1.51
CA MET A 10 -10.66 -2.28 -2.89
C MET A 10 -9.85 -1.08 -3.39
N HIS A 11 -10.35 0.12 -3.09
CA HIS A 11 -9.63 1.36 -3.34
C HIS A 11 -9.53 2.19 -2.06
N ALA A 12 -8.34 2.74 -1.79
CA ALA A 12 -8.11 3.54 -0.59
C ALA A 12 -9.07 4.75 -0.46
N TRP A 13 -9.47 5.34 -1.60
CA TRP A 13 -10.38 6.49 -1.62
C TRP A 13 -11.80 6.17 -1.11
N GLU A 14 -12.20 4.89 -1.09
CA GLU A 14 -13.52 4.47 -0.56
C GLU A 14 -13.67 4.79 0.93
N GLN A 15 -12.54 4.97 1.62
CA GLN A 15 -12.47 5.29 3.04
C GLN A 15 -12.44 6.81 3.31
N GLU A 16 -12.41 7.64 2.27
CA GLU A 16 -12.24 9.09 2.38
C GLU A 16 -13.57 9.86 2.23
N GLY A 17 -14.70 9.16 2.16
CA GLY A 17 -16.03 9.77 2.03
C GLY A 17 -16.28 10.46 0.69
N ILE A 18 -15.49 10.13 -0.34
CA ILE A 18 -15.67 10.64 -1.71
C ILE A 18 -16.25 9.54 -2.62
N SER A 19 -16.97 9.94 -3.67
CA SER A 19 -17.57 9.00 -4.63
C SER A 19 -16.56 8.36 -5.59
N GLY A 20 -15.29 8.77 -5.55
CA GLY A 20 -14.22 8.33 -6.43
C GLY A 20 -13.47 9.51 -7.07
N PRO A 21 -12.22 9.31 -7.47
CA PRO A 21 -11.43 10.33 -8.15
C PRO A 21 -11.89 10.51 -9.60
N ASP A 22 -11.58 11.65 -10.21
CA ASP A 22 -11.78 11.84 -11.64
C ASP A 22 -10.85 10.96 -12.48
N ILE A 23 -9.65 10.66 -11.98
CA ILE A 23 -8.68 9.74 -12.58
C ILE A 23 -8.03 8.92 -11.48
N GLN A 24 -8.00 7.59 -11.63
CA GLN A 24 -7.28 6.68 -10.73
C GLN A 24 -6.16 5.94 -11.45
N MET A 25 -4.99 5.90 -10.83
CA MET A 25 -3.86 5.09 -11.30
C MET A 25 -3.85 3.73 -10.61
N ILE A 26 -3.68 2.67 -11.40
CA ILE A 26 -3.57 1.28 -10.93
C ILE A 26 -2.31 0.61 -11.48
N GLY A 27 -1.85 -0.45 -10.82
CA GLY A 27 -0.63 -1.19 -11.17
C GLY A 27 -0.19 -2.06 -9.99
N LYS A 28 1.10 -2.42 -9.91
CA LYS A 28 1.66 -3.23 -8.80
C LYS A 28 0.82 -4.49 -8.53
N ALA A 29 0.02 -4.47 -7.44
CA ALA A 29 -0.89 -5.54 -7.06
C ALA A 29 -1.91 -5.90 -8.16
N LEU A 30 -2.17 -5.00 -9.12
CA LEU A 30 -2.95 -5.30 -10.33
C LEU A 30 -2.47 -6.60 -11.01
N GLY A 31 -1.16 -6.71 -11.24
CA GLY A 31 -0.54 -7.90 -11.83
C GLY A 31 0.12 -8.82 -10.80
N GLY A 32 -0.07 -8.58 -9.51
CA GLY A 32 0.48 -9.40 -8.42
C GLY A 32 2.01 -9.48 -8.37
N GLY A 33 2.73 -8.66 -9.15
CA GLY A 33 4.18 -8.78 -9.34
C GLY A 33 4.61 -9.84 -10.36
N PHE A 34 3.68 -10.58 -10.98
CA PHE A 34 3.98 -11.60 -12.00
C PHE A 34 4.37 -10.99 -13.34
N ILE A 35 3.73 -9.89 -13.72
CA ILE A 35 3.98 -9.19 -14.98
C ILE A 35 3.84 -7.68 -14.79
N PRO A 36 4.69 -6.85 -15.43
CA PRO A 36 4.54 -5.41 -15.40
C PRO A 36 3.22 -5.00 -16.08
N LEU A 37 2.32 -4.40 -15.30
CA LEU A 37 1.09 -3.81 -15.80
C LEU A 37 0.68 -2.63 -14.92
N SER A 38 0.23 -1.56 -15.57
CA SER A 38 -0.41 -0.41 -14.94
C SER A 38 -1.56 0.07 -15.81
N GLY A 39 -2.48 0.83 -15.23
CA GLY A 39 -3.64 1.38 -15.92
C GLY A 39 -4.04 2.74 -15.37
N VAL A 40 -4.77 3.47 -16.20
CA VAL A 40 -5.42 4.73 -15.87
C VAL A 40 -6.92 4.47 -15.95
N LEU A 41 -7.65 4.76 -14.88
CA LEU A 41 -9.11 4.66 -14.80
C LEU A 41 -9.69 6.08 -14.78
N PRO A 42 -9.99 6.68 -15.95
CA PRO A 42 -10.67 7.97 -16.01
C PRO A 42 -12.17 7.80 -15.76
N ARG A 43 -12.80 8.80 -15.15
CA ARG A 43 -14.26 8.93 -15.11
C ARG A 43 -14.81 9.16 -16.53
N SER A 44 -16.04 8.74 -16.79
CA SER A 44 -16.67 8.81 -18.14
C SER A 44 -16.51 10.17 -18.83
N LYS A 45 -16.77 11.28 -18.12
CA LYS A 45 -16.60 12.65 -18.66
C LYS A 45 -15.21 12.92 -19.25
N ILE A 46 -14.17 12.30 -18.69
CA ILE A 46 -12.78 12.43 -19.14
C ILE A 46 -12.50 11.40 -20.23
N PHE A 47 -12.97 10.16 -20.05
CA PHE A 47 -12.83 9.11 -21.05
C PHE A 47 -13.41 9.55 -22.40
N ASP A 48 -14.63 10.08 -22.42
CA ASP A 48 -15.34 10.48 -23.64
C ASP A 48 -14.58 11.57 -24.40
N ALA A 49 -13.83 12.42 -23.70
CA ALA A 49 -13.03 13.48 -24.30
C ALA A 49 -11.70 12.98 -24.90
N ILE A 50 -11.24 11.78 -24.52
CA ILE A 50 -9.94 11.24 -24.94
C ILE A 50 -10.04 9.89 -25.64
N ALA A 51 -11.23 9.30 -25.78
CA ALA A 51 -11.44 7.92 -26.24
C ALA A 51 -11.00 7.69 -27.69
N GLU A 52 -11.09 8.71 -28.56
CA GLU A 52 -10.70 8.58 -29.95
C GLU A 52 -9.19 8.36 -30.09
N GLY A 53 -8.82 7.18 -30.62
CA GLY A 53 -7.42 6.80 -30.86
C GLY A 53 -6.62 6.46 -29.60
N SER A 54 -7.26 6.36 -28.42
CA SER A 54 -6.60 6.01 -27.17
C SER A 54 -6.87 4.56 -26.75
N GLY A 55 -5.89 3.98 -26.06
CA GLY A 55 -6.01 2.65 -25.47
C GLY A 55 -5.27 1.55 -26.23
N GLY A 56 -4.98 0.49 -25.49
CA GLY A 56 -4.18 -0.64 -25.93
C GLY A 56 -3.47 -1.24 -24.72
N ALA A 57 -3.49 -2.57 -24.61
CA ALA A 57 -2.83 -3.26 -23.52
C ALA A 57 -2.24 -4.59 -24.02
N HIS A 58 -1.14 -5.00 -23.40
CA HIS A 58 -0.49 -6.26 -23.77
C HIS A 58 -1.39 -7.44 -23.35
N PRO A 59 -1.89 -8.27 -24.29
CA PRO A 59 -2.94 -9.25 -24.00
C PRO A 59 -2.52 -10.28 -22.93
N VAL A 60 -1.26 -10.72 -22.94
CA VAL A 60 -0.73 -11.63 -21.89
C VAL A 60 -0.70 -10.96 -20.52
N ALA A 61 -0.36 -9.65 -20.46
CA ALA A 61 -0.33 -8.93 -19.20
C ALA A 61 -1.74 -8.75 -18.64
N CYS A 62 -2.72 -8.48 -19.51
CA CYS A 62 -4.13 -8.46 -19.15
C CYS A 62 -4.63 -9.81 -18.65
N ALA A 63 -4.28 -10.92 -19.31
CA ALA A 63 -4.69 -12.26 -18.90
C ALA A 63 -4.13 -12.62 -17.51
N ALA A 64 -2.84 -12.38 -17.27
CA ALA A 64 -2.22 -12.61 -15.97
C ALA A 64 -2.80 -11.72 -14.87
N ALA A 65 -3.00 -10.43 -15.14
CA ALA A 65 -3.62 -9.52 -14.17
C ALA A 65 -5.07 -9.92 -13.86
N LEU A 66 -5.85 -10.34 -14.86
CA LEU A 66 -7.20 -10.84 -14.66
C LEU A 66 -7.22 -12.03 -13.71
N GLU A 67 -6.29 -12.99 -13.90
CA GLU A 67 -6.20 -14.15 -13.03
C GLU A 67 -5.78 -13.77 -11.60
N VAL A 68 -4.82 -12.85 -11.44
CA VAL A 68 -4.47 -12.30 -10.12
C VAL A 68 -5.70 -11.69 -9.44
N GLN A 69 -6.49 -10.88 -10.15
CA GLN A 69 -7.69 -10.27 -9.57
C GLN A 69 -8.77 -11.31 -9.23
N ARG A 70 -8.88 -12.41 -9.99
CA ARG A 70 -9.78 -13.53 -9.65
C ARG A 70 -9.35 -14.22 -8.38
N ILE A 71 -8.07 -14.57 -8.25
CA ILE A 71 -7.52 -15.18 -7.03
C ILE A 71 -7.78 -14.29 -5.81
N ILE A 72 -7.48 -12.99 -5.92
CA ILE A 72 -7.73 -12.02 -4.84
C ILE A 72 -9.19 -12.07 -4.36
N ARG A 73 -10.14 -12.07 -5.31
CA ARG A 73 -11.58 -12.13 -5.02
C ARG A 73 -11.98 -13.49 -4.45
N ASP A 74 -11.58 -14.58 -5.09
CA ASP A 74 -12.06 -15.94 -4.81
C ASP A 74 -11.48 -16.48 -3.50
N GLU A 75 -10.23 -16.13 -3.17
CA GLU A 75 -9.58 -16.43 -1.89
C GLU A 75 -9.93 -15.43 -0.78
N ARG A 76 -10.77 -14.43 -1.06
CA ARG A 76 -11.21 -13.40 -0.10
C ARG A 76 -10.04 -12.68 0.58
N VAL A 77 -9.04 -12.29 -0.21
CA VAL A 77 -7.83 -11.63 0.28
C VAL A 77 -8.16 -10.38 1.09
N LEU A 78 -9.14 -9.57 0.66
CA LEU A 78 -9.60 -8.39 1.40
C LEU A 78 -9.97 -8.69 2.85
N THR A 79 -10.75 -9.76 3.08
CA THR A 79 -11.17 -10.16 4.43
C THR A 79 -9.97 -10.50 5.29
N ASN A 80 -8.98 -11.18 4.72
CA ASN A 80 -7.73 -11.46 5.43
C ASN A 80 -6.91 -10.18 5.68
N VAL A 81 -6.83 -9.26 4.72
CA VAL A 81 -6.14 -7.97 4.89
C VAL A 81 -6.77 -7.15 6.01
N GLN A 82 -8.10 -7.13 6.12
CA GLN A 82 -8.81 -6.45 7.21
C GLN A 82 -8.46 -7.10 8.56
N LYS A 83 -8.62 -8.43 8.65
CA LYS A 83 -8.33 -9.19 9.88
C LYS A 83 -6.88 -9.02 10.35
N MET A 84 -5.93 -9.26 9.44
CA MET A 84 -4.50 -9.17 9.75
C MET A 84 -4.04 -7.73 9.91
N GLY A 85 -4.69 -6.77 9.26
CA GLY A 85 -4.42 -5.35 9.45
C GLY A 85 -4.73 -4.88 10.86
N THR A 86 -5.87 -5.29 11.42
CA THR A 86 -6.21 -5.02 12.84
C THR A 86 -5.19 -5.65 13.79
N GLU A 87 -4.78 -6.89 13.52
CA GLU A 87 -3.78 -7.54 14.37
C GLU A 87 -2.40 -6.89 14.27
N LEU A 88 -1.97 -6.52 13.06
CA LEU A 88 -0.71 -5.81 12.84
C LEU A 88 -0.72 -4.44 13.52
N GLU A 89 -1.81 -3.69 13.43
CA GLU A 89 -1.98 -2.43 14.14
C GLU A 89 -1.75 -2.62 15.64
N ARG A 90 -2.47 -3.58 16.23
CA ARG A 90 -2.40 -3.89 17.66
C ARG A 90 -0.96 -4.24 18.06
N LEU A 91 -0.31 -5.16 17.34
CA LEU A 91 1.06 -5.57 17.63
C LEU A 91 2.08 -4.43 17.49
N LEU A 92 1.95 -3.59 16.46
CA LEU A 92 2.81 -2.41 16.29
C LEU A 92 2.63 -1.45 17.46
N ARG A 93 1.39 -1.14 17.86
CA ARG A 93 1.12 -0.21 18.95
C ARG A 93 1.56 -0.76 20.31
N ASP A 94 1.33 -2.04 20.58
CA ASP A 94 1.63 -2.67 21.86
C ASP A 94 3.14 -2.90 22.06
N HIS A 95 3.86 -3.30 21.01
CA HIS A 95 5.27 -3.69 21.12
C HIS A 95 6.27 -2.65 20.63
N ILE A 96 5.91 -1.87 19.60
CA ILE A 96 6.81 -0.89 18.99
C ILE A 96 6.49 0.53 19.50
N GLY A 97 5.22 0.85 19.70
CA GLY A 97 4.74 2.14 20.19
C GLY A 97 5.38 2.64 21.50
N PRO A 98 5.69 1.76 22.49
CA PRO A 98 6.32 2.19 23.74
C PRO A 98 7.80 2.57 23.63
N LEU A 99 8.47 2.29 22.51
CA LEU A 99 9.88 2.62 22.34
C LEU A 99 10.08 4.14 22.31
N GLU A 100 11.09 4.64 23.03
CA GLU A 100 11.33 6.08 23.20
C GLU A 100 11.51 6.82 21.86
N SER A 101 12.24 6.18 20.94
CA SER A 101 12.50 6.75 19.61
C SER A 101 11.29 6.71 18.68
N VAL A 102 10.22 5.98 19.01
CA VAL A 102 9.03 5.88 18.14
C VAL A 102 8.14 7.09 18.35
N GLY A 103 7.98 7.86 17.28
CA GLY A 103 7.23 9.09 17.22
C GLY A 103 5.79 8.91 16.78
N ASP A 104 5.58 8.12 15.74
CA ASP A 104 4.27 7.88 15.15
C ASP A 104 4.17 6.47 14.57
N ILE A 105 2.97 5.88 14.65
CA ILE A 105 2.60 4.62 14.04
C ILE A 105 1.28 4.85 13.31
N ARG A 106 1.34 4.81 11.98
CA ARG A 106 0.22 5.11 11.11
C ARG A 106 0.12 4.12 9.95
N GLY A 107 -1.11 3.82 9.56
CA GLY A 107 -1.37 2.84 8.51
C GLY A 107 -2.82 2.39 8.51
N ARG A 108 -3.16 1.59 7.50
CA ARG A 108 -4.48 0.95 7.32
C ARG A 108 -4.30 -0.38 6.59
N GLY A 109 -5.15 -1.36 6.89
CA GLY A 109 -5.01 -2.71 6.34
C GLY A 109 -3.62 -3.27 6.59
N LEU A 110 -2.92 -3.70 5.55
CA LEU A 110 -1.52 -4.16 5.64
C LEU A 110 -0.53 -3.15 5.05
N PHE A 111 -0.79 -1.86 5.23
CA PHE A 111 0.11 -0.78 4.80
C PHE A 111 0.38 0.18 5.95
N TRP A 112 1.57 0.03 6.55
CA TRP A 112 1.96 0.67 7.80
C TRP A 112 3.32 1.34 7.71
N ALA A 113 3.50 2.36 8.53
CA ALA A 113 4.76 3.05 8.75
C ALA A 113 4.96 3.26 10.26
N VAL A 114 6.22 3.09 10.69
CA VAL A 114 6.70 3.51 12.01
C VAL A 114 7.72 4.63 11.77
N GLU A 115 7.47 5.78 12.38
CA GLU A 115 8.33 6.95 12.27
C GLU A 115 9.10 7.17 13.57
N PHE A 116 10.37 7.54 13.43
CA PHE A 116 11.30 7.67 14.55
C PHE A 116 11.75 9.13 14.74
N PHE A 117 11.77 9.60 15.98
CA PHE A 117 12.28 10.91 16.37
C PHE A 117 13.36 10.78 17.43
N GLN A 118 14.36 11.67 17.37
CA GLN A 118 15.38 11.84 18.41
C GLN A 118 14.78 12.53 19.63
N ASP A 119 13.89 13.50 19.42
CA ASP A 119 13.06 14.12 20.46
C ASP A 119 11.60 14.00 20.02
N ARG A 120 10.84 13.15 20.72
CA ARG A 120 9.44 12.87 20.42
C ARG A 120 8.52 14.07 20.64
N GLN A 121 8.80 14.91 21.66
CA GLN A 121 7.96 16.07 21.95
C GLN A 121 8.11 17.14 20.88
N ARG A 122 9.34 17.36 20.42
CA ARG A 122 9.66 18.34 19.36
C ARG A 122 9.52 17.80 17.95
N LYS A 123 9.28 16.48 17.79
CA LYS A 123 9.31 15.75 16.51
C LYS A 123 10.63 15.98 15.75
N THR A 124 11.73 16.06 16.49
CA THR A 124 13.06 16.28 15.90
C THR A 124 13.53 14.97 15.25
N PRO A 125 13.78 14.92 13.93
CA PRO A 125 14.27 13.72 13.29
C PRO A 125 15.72 13.43 13.72
N PHE A 126 16.12 12.15 13.63
CA PHE A 126 17.53 11.81 13.75
C PHE A 126 18.35 12.44 12.60
N PRO A 127 19.59 12.89 12.85
CA PRO A 127 20.50 13.30 11.79
C PRO A 127 20.64 12.23 10.70
N ALA A 128 20.59 12.63 9.43
CA ALA A 128 20.68 11.70 8.29
C ALA A 128 21.98 10.87 8.29
N SER A 129 23.07 11.41 8.82
CA SER A 129 24.35 10.71 9.01
C SER A 129 24.24 9.46 9.90
N ILE A 130 23.23 9.41 10.78
CA ILE A 130 22.95 8.22 11.58
C ILE A 130 22.39 7.10 10.70
N ARG A 131 21.65 7.40 9.62
CA ARG A 131 21.02 6.39 8.76
C ARG A 131 20.20 5.36 9.55
N LEU A 132 19.44 5.82 10.57
CA LEU A 132 18.74 4.94 11.52
C LEU A 132 17.90 3.86 10.83
N CYS A 133 17.04 4.23 9.88
CA CYS A 133 16.19 3.28 9.18
C CYS A 133 16.99 2.22 8.40
N HIS A 134 18.16 2.57 7.83
CA HIS A 134 19.03 1.58 7.19
C HIS A 134 19.59 0.59 8.21
N ARG A 135 20.03 1.06 9.38
CA ARG A 135 20.52 0.15 10.43
C ARG A 135 19.44 -0.81 10.91
N ILE A 136 18.20 -0.31 11.05
CA ILE A 136 17.05 -1.13 11.40
C ILE A 136 16.79 -2.17 10.31
N LEU A 137 16.76 -1.76 9.04
CA LEU A 137 16.59 -2.67 7.90
C LEU A 137 17.70 -3.73 7.86
N ASP A 138 18.96 -3.33 7.93
CA ASP A 138 20.11 -4.25 7.91
C ASP A 138 20.04 -5.25 9.07
N LYS A 139 19.66 -4.78 10.27
CA LYS A 139 19.50 -5.67 11.43
C LYS A 139 18.32 -6.64 11.25
N SER A 140 17.19 -6.17 10.74
CA SER A 140 16.02 -7.01 10.44
C SER A 140 16.36 -8.08 9.40
N LEU A 141 17.07 -7.71 8.33
CA LEU A 141 17.51 -8.64 7.29
C LEU A 141 18.43 -9.73 7.86
N ASN A 142 19.38 -9.36 8.73
CA ASN A 142 20.22 -10.32 9.44
C ASN A 142 19.44 -11.26 10.38
N LEU A 143 18.22 -10.88 10.78
CA LEU A 143 17.30 -11.71 11.55
C LEU A 143 16.27 -12.45 10.66
N GLY A 144 16.41 -12.37 9.33
CA GLY A 144 15.53 -13.03 8.37
C GLY A 144 14.23 -12.30 8.05
N LEU A 145 14.15 -11.00 8.37
CA LEU A 145 12.95 -10.18 8.18
C LEU A 145 13.23 -9.01 7.21
N ASN A 146 12.42 -8.88 6.16
CA ASN A 146 12.46 -7.75 5.23
C ASN A 146 11.27 -6.81 5.49
N ILE A 147 11.55 -5.60 5.97
CA ILE A 147 10.56 -4.56 6.33
C ILE A 147 10.75 -3.28 5.54
#